data_AF-A0A363MZA6-F1
#
_entry.id   AF-A0A363MZA6-F1
#
_cell.length_a   1.000
_cell.length_b   1.000
_cell.length_c   1.000
_cell.angle_alpha   90.00
_cell.angle_beta   90.00
_cell.angle_gamma   90.00
#
_symmetry.space_group_name_H-M   'P 1'
#
loop_
_entity.id
_entity.type
_entity.pdbx_description
1 polymer ?
#
loop_
_entity_poly.entity_id
_entity_poly.type
_entity_poly.pdbx_seq_one_letter_code
_entity_poly.pdbx_strand_id
1 'polypeptide(L)'
;METSVTIIGIVIAVIVAIPIYFSARSSKANKTKILDIKKKFNPNNPQEFDLTESQSNKTLTIDQKNRKFILMNFNPNQQESTYVDLKSVSSCKLVLTTEGNSDTIVKIDYEFQDRETSKKITIPFYDFDDDRIKQISAYQDHMFAKKWLKIIQDSI
;
A
#
# COMPACT_ATOMS: atom_id res chain seq x y z
N MET A 1 23.08 42.89 16.72
CA MET A 1 22.21 41.83 16.14
C MET A 1 21.22 41.45 17.23
N GLU A 2 19.95 41.79 17.04
CA GLU A 2 18.95 41.71 18.10
C GLU A 2 18.72 40.26 18.51
N THR A 3 18.97 39.94 19.78
CA THR A 3 18.82 38.62 20.40
C THR A 3 17.45 38.00 20.09
N SER A 4 16.43 38.85 19.94
CA SER A 4 15.06 38.51 19.54
C SER A 4 14.98 37.80 18.18
N VAL A 5 15.73 38.26 17.18
CA VAL A 5 15.74 37.66 15.82
C VAL A 5 16.37 36.27 15.87
N THR A 6 17.44 36.09 16.66
CA THR A 6 18.09 34.79 16.86
C THR A 6 17.16 33.80 17.57
N ILE A 7 16.41 34.24 18.60
CA ILE A 7 15.47 33.38 19.34
C ILE A 7 14.33 32.92 18.43
N ILE A 8 13.75 33.82 17.63
CA ILE A 8 12.68 33.48 16.68
C ILE A 8 13.18 32.46 15.64
N GLY A 9 14.40 32.64 15.12
CA GLY A 9 15.02 31.69 14.19
C GLY A 9 15.17 30.28 14.78
N ILE A 10 15.58 30.18 16.05
CA ILE A 10 15.70 28.89 16.76
C ILE A 10 14.33 28.23 16.94
N VAL A 11 13.30 28.99 17.33
CA VAL A 11 11.94 28.47 17.52
C VAL A 11 11.38 27.91 16.22
N ILE A 12 11.52 28.64 15.10
CA ILE A 12 11.09 28.17 13.77
C ILE A 12 11.84 26.89 13.37
N ALA A 13 13.16 26.84 13.59
CA ALA A 13 13.96 25.66 13.27
C ALA A 13 13.48 24.42 14.03
N VAL A 14 13.14 24.55 15.32
CA VAL A 14 12.60 23.44 16.12
C VAL A 14 11.24 22.99 15.62
N ILE A 15 10.33 23.93 15.31
CA ILE A 15 8.99 23.61 14.79
C ILE A 15 9.07 22.85 13.46
N VAL A 16 10.02 23.19 12.58
CA VAL A 16 10.22 22.50 11.29
C VAL A 16 10.95 21.17 11.46
N ALA A 17 11.92 21.07 12.36
CA ALA A 17 12.71 19.86 12.57
C ALA A 17 11.88 18.69 13.13
N ILE A 18 10.90 18.96 13.99
CA ILE A 18 10.07 17.92 14.62
C ILE A 18 9.29 17.10 13.58
N PRO A 19 8.45 17.69 12.69
CA PRO A 19 7.76 16.94 11.64
C PRO A 19 8.70 16.16 10.71
N ILE A 20 9.85 16.75 10.36
CA ILE A 20 10.86 16.10 9.50
C ILE A 20 11.41 14.85 10.18
N TYR A 21 11.77 14.95 11.47
CA TYR A 21 12.28 13.81 12.23
C TYR A 21 11.24 12.68 12.33
N PHE A 22 9.99 13.01 12.65
CA PHE A 22 8.91 12.01 12.71
C PHE A 22 8.65 11.35 11.36
N SER A 23 8.65 12.13 10.27
CA SER A 23 8.53 11.61 8.90
C SER A 23 9.67 10.65 8.54
N ALA A 24 10.91 11.04 8.82
CA ALA A 24 12.09 10.22 8.55
C ALA A 24 12.11 8.91 9.37
N ARG A 25 11.75 8.99 10.66
CA ARG A 25 11.63 7.81 11.54
C ARG A 25 10.55 6.85 11.05
N SER A 26 9.38 7.37 10.68
CA SER A 26 8.28 6.59 10.11
C SER A 26 8.71 5.87 8.81
N SER A 27 9.41 6.58 7.93
CA SER A 27 9.93 6.01 6.68
C SER A 27 10.88 4.83 6.93
N LYS A 28 11.81 4.95 7.88
CA LYS A 28 12.73 3.86 8.25
C LYS A 28 11.99 2.66 8.83
N ALA A 29 11.04 2.89 9.74
CA ALA A 29 10.24 1.82 10.34
C ALA A 29 9.45 1.05 9.28
N ASN A 30 8.84 1.76 8.32
CA ASN A 30 8.10 1.13 7.23
C ASN A 30 9.02 0.32 6.30
N LYS A 31 10.22 0.81 5.98
CA LYS A 31 11.20 0.05 5.18
C LYS A 31 11.60 -1.28 5.83
N THR A 32 11.88 -1.27 7.13
CA THR A 32 12.20 -2.50 7.87
C THR A 32 11.03 -3.47 7.85
N LYS A 33 9.80 -2.99 8.14
CA LYS A 33 8.59 -3.82 8.09
C LYS A 33 8.35 -4.43 6.71
N ILE A 34 8.51 -3.65 5.64
CA ILE A 34 8.38 -4.14 4.25
C ILE A 34 9.38 -5.27 3.99
N LEU A 35 10.64 -5.08 4.40
CA LEU A 35 11.68 -6.09 4.22
C LEU A 35 11.37 -7.38 5.01
N ASP A 36 10.88 -7.25 6.24
CA ASP A 36 10.53 -8.40 7.08
C ASP A 36 9.36 -9.20 6.48
N ILE A 37 8.35 -8.51 5.92
CA ILE A 37 7.26 -9.16 5.20
C ILE A 37 7.78 -9.85 3.93
N LYS A 38 8.65 -9.20 3.15
CA LYS A 38 9.28 -9.84 1.98
C LYS A 38 10.04 -11.11 2.37
N LYS A 39 10.82 -11.07 3.45
CA LYS A 39 11.53 -12.23 4.00
C LYS A 39 10.59 -13.34 4.46
N LYS A 40 9.41 -13.00 5.00
CA LYS A 40 8.41 -14.00 5.39
C LYS A 40 7.93 -14.84 4.21
N PHE A 41 7.78 -14.23 3.03
CA PHE A 41 7.25 -14.91 1.83
C PHE A 41 8.33 -15.36 0.83
N ASN A 42 9.55 -14.85 0.96
CA ASN A 42 10.74 -15.33 0.24
C ASN A 42 11.99 -15.15 1.12
N PRO A 43 12.25 -16.04 2.09
CA PRO A 43 13.33 -15.87 3.07
C PRO A 43 14.72 -15.94 2.44
N ASN A 44 14.86 -16.73 1.39
CA ASN A 44 16.16 -16.95 0.73
C ASN A 44 16.51 -15.78 -0.19
N ASN A 45 15.54 -15.20 -0.90
CA ASN A 45 15.78 -14.15 -1.89
C ASN A 45 14.70 -13.05 -1.83
N PRO A 46 14.61 -12.26 -0.73
CA PRO A 46 13.62 -11.18 -0.61
C PRO A 46 13.81 -10.06 -1.63
N GLN A 47 14.98 -10.01 -2.29
CA GLN A 47 15.31 -9.06 -3.36
C GLN A 47 14.59 -9.40 -4.69
N GLU A 48 14.07 -10.62 -4.85
CA GLU A 48 13.33 -11.02 -6.07
C GLU A 48 11.98 -10.32 -6.19
N PHE A 49 11.49 -9.73 -5.09
CA PHE A 49 10.41 -8.73 -5.13
C PHE A 49 10.93 -7.42 -5.74
N ASP A 50 11.11 -7.45 -7.04
CA ASP A 50 11.80 -6.49 -7.90
C ASP A 50 11.04 -5.18 -8.07
N LEU A 51 9.71 -5.25 -8.08
CA LEU A 51 8.87 -4.06 -8.07
C LEU A 51 8.20 -3.88 -6.71
N THR A 52 8.41 -2.71 -6.10
CA THR A 52 7.76 -2.30 -4.86
C THR A 52 7.39 -0.84 -4.95
N GLU A 53 6.12 -0.55 -4.72
CA GLU A 53 5.64 0.83 -4.64
C GLU A 53 4.75 0.99 -3.41
N SER A 54 4.84 2.16 -2.80
CA SER A 54 4.04 2.53 -1.63
C SER A 54 3.23 3.76 -1.95
N GLN A 55 1.95 3.72 -1.62
CA GLN A 55 1.04 4.86 -1.67
C GLN A 55 0.27 4.90 -0.36
N SER A 56 0.26 6.07 0.31
CA SER A 56 -0.42 6.23 1.59
C SER A 56 0.09 5.21 2.64
N ASN A 57 -0.81 4.38 3.18
CA ASN A 57 -0.47 3.30 4.12
C ASN A 57 -0.35 1.93 3.44
N LYS A 58 -0.41 1.85 2.12
CA LYS A 58 -0.42 0.60 1.37
C LYS A 58 0.91 0.44 0.62
N THR A 59 1.46 -0.76 0.66
CA THR A 59 2.63 -1.13 -0.15
C THR A 59 2.29 -2.36 -0.95
N LEU A 60 2.46 -2.26 -2.26
CA LEU A 60 2.31 -3.38 -3.17
C LEU A 60 3.69 -3.79 -3.65
N THR A 61 3.92 -5.10 -3.68
CA THR A 61 5.14 -5.64 -4.24
C THR A 61 4.86 -6.91 -5.01
N ILE A 62 5.60 -7.08 -6.10
CA ILE A 62 5.53 -8.25 -6.96
C ILE A 62 6.94 -8.74 -7.23
N ASP A 63 7.07 -10.04 -7.35
CA ASP A 63 8.19 -10.74 -7.95
C ASP A 63 7.69 -11.24 -9.30
N GLN A 64 8.02 -10.53 -10.37
CA GLN A 64 7.50 -10.83 -11.71
C GLN A 64 8.02 -12.18 -12.23
N LYS A 65 9.25 -12.52 -11.86
CA LYS A 65 9.91 -13.76 -12.29
C LYS A 65 9.26 -15.00 -11.70
N ASN A 66 9.01 -14.98 -10.39
CA ASN A 66 8.39 -16.10 -9.69
C ASN A 66 6.87 -15.95 -9.55
N ARG A 67 6.27 -14.89 -10.09
CA ARG A 67 4.84 -14.62 -10.12
C ARG A 67 4.22 -14.58 -8.71
N LYS A 68 4.87 -13.86 -7.79
CA LYS A 68 4.40 -13.70 -6.40
C LYS A 68 3.97 -12.27 -6.15
N PHE A 69 2.79 -12.07 -5.58
CA PHE A 69 2.27 -10.75 -5.23
C PHE A 69 2.01 -10.63 -3.74
N ILE A 70 2.33 -9.47 -3.16
CA ILE A 70 2.01 -9.13 -1.78
C ILE A 70 1.39 -7.74 -1.73
N LEU A 71 0.24 -7.65 -1.06
CA LEU A 71 -0.36 -6.40 -0.63
C LEU A 71 -0.12 -6.25 0.87
N MET A 72 0.48 -5.12 1.27
CA MET A 72 0.73 -4.78 2.66
C MET A 72 -0.11 -3.57 3.03
N ASN A 73 -0.88 -3.69 4.12
CA ASN A 73 -1.61 -2.60 4.73
C ASN A 73 -0.92 -2.23 6.05
N PHE A 74 -0.41 -1.00 6.13
CA PHE A 74 0.22 -0.44 7.32
C PHE A 74 -0.71 0.50 8.08
N ASN A 75 -2.03 0.35 7.93
CA ASN A 75 -2.98 1.09 8.77
C ASN A 75 -2.76 0.68 10.24
N PRO A 76 -2.62 1.60 11.20
CA PRO A 76 -2.31 1.26 12.60
C PRO A 76 -3.31 0.28 13.22
N ASN A 77 -4.56 0.30 12.75
CA ASN A 77 -5.66 -0.53 13.25
C ASN A 77 -5.76 -1.89 12.52
N GLN A 78 -5.08 -2.06 11.38
CA GLN A 78 -5.18 -3.22 10.49
C GLN A 78 -3.85 -3.46 9.78
N GLN A 79 -2.81 -3.79 10.56
CA GLN A 79 -1.53 -4.20 9.98
C GLN A 79 -1.65 -5.61 9.44
N GLU A 80 -1.93 -5.72 8.15
CA GLU A 80 -2.12 -6.98 7.46
C GLU A 80 -1.22 -7.07 6.22
N SER A 81 -0.80 -8.29 5.88
CA SER A 81 -0.10 -8.58 4.64
C SER A 81 -0.75 -9.79 3.99
N THR A 82 -1.23 -9.62 2.77
CA THR A 82 -1.87 -10.69 2.00
C THR A 82 -0.98 -11.08 0.85
N TYR A 83 -0.70 -12.39 0.75
CA TYR A 83 0.11 -12.98 -0.30
C TYR A 83 -0.79 -13.71 -1.31
N VAL A 84 -0.46 -13.56 -2.60
CA VAL A 84 -1.09 -14.28 -3.70
C VAL A 84 -0.01 -14.90 -4.56
N ASP A 85 -0.10 -16.21 -4.79
CA ASP A 85 0.66 -16.87 -5.84
C ASP A 85 -0.07 -16.65 -7.18
N LEU A 86 0.49 -15.83 -8.06
CA LEU A 86 -0.14 -15.51 -9.34
C LEU A 86 -0.09 -16.71 -10.31
N LYS A 87 0.72 -17.75 -10.04
CA LYS A 87 0.72 -18.98 -10.85
C LYS A 87 -0.59 -19.76 -10.72
N SER A 88 -1.21 -19.71 -9.54
CA SER A 88 -2.48 -20.39 -9.27
C SER A 88 -3.69 -19.56 -9.69
N VAL A 89 -3.48 -18.34 -10.20
CA VAL A 89 -4.55 -17.42 -10.60
C VAL A 89 -4.73 -17.47 -12.13
N SER A 90 -5.98 -17.37 -12.57
CA SER A 90 -6.37 -17.27 -13.99
C SER A 90 -6.70 -15.83 -14.41
N SER A 91 -7.24 -15.01 -13.50
CA SER A 91 -7.52 -13.61 -13.76
C SER A 91 -7.51 -12.77 -12.49
N CYS A 92 -7.29 -11.47 -12.64
CA CYS A 92 -7.45 -10.47 -11.59
C CYS A 92 -8.30 -9.32 -12.12
N LYS A 93 -9.18 -8.77 -11.28
CA LYS A 93 -9.93 -7.54 -11.58
C LYS A 93 -10.09 -6.69 -10.32
N LEU A 94 -10.40 -5.41 -10.53
CA LEU A 94 -10.84 -4.52 -9.47
C LEU A 94 -12.36 -4.59 -9.34
N VAL A 95 -12.83 -4.75 -8.11
CA VAL A 95 -14.25 -4.64 -7.74
C VAL A 95 -14.41 -3.34 -6.97
N LEU A 96 -15.27 -2.46 -7.49
CA LEU A 96 -15.56 -1.16 -6.89
C LEU A 96 -16.94 -1.22 -6.26
N THR A 97 -17.04 -0.84 -4.99
CA THR A 97 -18.33 -0.64 -4.31
C THR A 97 -18.61 0.85 -4.21
N THR A 98 -19.79 1.26 -4.64
CA THR A 98 -20.26 2.65 -4.58
C THR A 98 -21.35 2.82 -3.53
N GLU A 99 -21.47 4.02 -2.97
CA GLU A 99 -22.52 4.33 -2.00
C GLU A 99 -23.78 4.87 -2.71
N GLY A 100 -24.87 4.10 -2.64
CA GLY A 100 -26.18 4.48 -3.17
C GLY A 100 -26.20 4.76 -4.68
N ASN A 101 -26.93 5.81 -5.08
CA ASN A 101 -27.00 6.31 -6.46
C ASN A 101 -25.86 7.29 -6.82
N SER A 102 -24.81 7.39 -6.00
CA SER A 102 -23.68 8.28 -6.28
C SER A 102 -22.54 7.51 -6.95
N ASP A 103 -21.76 8.19 -7.79
CA ASP A 103 -20.50 7.66 -8.37
C ASP A 103 -19.35 7.65 -7.34
N THR A 104 -19.65 7.79 -6.05
CA THR A 104 -18.65 7.81 -4.98
C THR A 104 -18.23 6.38 -4.67
N ILE A 105 -16.97 6.06 -4.96
CA ILE A 105 -16.36 4.76 -4.64
C ILE A 105 -16.03 4.74 -3.15
N VAL A 106 -16.65 3.82 -2.42
CA VAL A 106 -16.44 3.60 -0.99
C VAL A 106 -15.58 2.38 -0.69
N LYS A 107 -15.43 1.46 -1.65
CA LYS A 107 -14.56 0.29 -1.49
C LYS A 107 -13.88 -0.09 -2.78
N ILE A 108 -12.63 -0.55 -2.68
CA ILE A 108 -11.87 -1.13 -3.78
C ILE A 108 -11.29 -2.45 -3.30
N ASP A 109 -11.67 -3.53 -3.97
CA ASP A 109 -11.14 -4.87 -3.73
C ASP A 109 -10.43 -5.39 -4.98
N TYR A 110 -9.35 -6.15 -4.79
CA TYR A 110 -8.82 -7.02 -5.83
C TYR A 110 -9.53 -8.38 -5.75
N GLU A 111 -10.19 -8.80 -6.83
CA GLU A 111 -10.75 -10.15 -6.97
C GLU A 111 -9.82 -10.96 -7.88
N PHE A 112 -9.23 -12.02 -7.32
CA PHE A 112 -8.42 -13.00 -8.04
C PHE A 112 -9.25 -14.27 -8.26
N GLN A 113 -9.23 -14.81 -9.47
CA GLN A 113 -9.88 -16.07 -9.79
C GLN A 113 -8.86 -17.20 -9.81
N ASP A 114 -9.03 -18.19 -8.94
CA ASP A 114 -8.19 -19.39 -8.92
C ASP A 114 -8.37 -20.21 -10.21
N ARG A 115 -7.26 -20.73 -10.75
CA ARG A 115 -7.21 -21.42 -12.04
C ARG A 115 -7.80 -22.83 -11.98
N GLU A 116 -7.61 -23.53 -10.87
CA GLU A 116 -8.01 -24.94 -10.74
C GLU A 116 -9.43 -25.07 -10.20
N THR A 117 -9.76 -24.27 -9.19
CA THR A 117 -11.01 -24.38 -8.43
C THR A 117 -12.07 -23.37 -8.85
N SER A 118 -11.71 -22.39 -9.70
CA SER A 118 -12.56 -21.22 -10.03
C SER A 118 -13.04 -20.42 -8.81
N LYS A 119 -12.46 -20.66 -7.62
CA LYS A 119 -12.77 -19.92 -6.41
C LYS A 119 -12.25 -18.49 -6.54
N LYS A 120 -12.97 -17.57 -5.89
CA LYS A 120 -12.61 -16.16 -5.85
C LYS A 120 -11.89 -15.85 -4.56
N ILE A 121 -10.75 -15.18 -4.66
CA ILE A 121 -9.99 -14.64 -3.54
C ILE A 121 -10.13 -13.12 -3.62
N THR A 122 -10.81 -12.53 -2.65
CA THR A 122 -11.03 -11.08 -2.58
C THR A 122 -10.09 -10.48 -1.54
N ILE A 123 -9.31 -9.49 -1.94
CA ILE A 123 -8.36 -8.80 -1.08
C ILE A 123 -8.75 -7.32 -1.03
N PRO A 124 -9.10 -6.79 0.16
CA PRO A 124 -9.44 -5.39 0.30
C PRO A 124 -8.22 -4.51 0.10
N PHE A 125 -8.36 -3.52 -0.78
CA PHE A 125 -7.34 -2.50 -1.02
C PHE A 125 -7.71 -1.17 -0.38
N TYR A 126 -8.98 -0.76 -0.45
CA TYR A 126 -9.50 0.46 0.17
C TYR A 126 -10.90 0.19 0.74
N ASP A 127 -11.16 0.65 1.96
CA ASP A 127 -12.49 0.63 2.57
C ASP A 127 -12.72 1.96 3.30
N PHE A 128 -13.74 2.70 2.86
CA PHE A 128 -14.08 4.03 3.35
C PHE A 128 -14.37 4.04 4.85
N ASP A 129 -14.97 2.98 5.39
CA ASP A 129 -15.34 2.90 6.80
C ASP A 129 -14.12 2.77 7.72
N ASP A 130 -13.04 2.16 7.23
CA ASP A 130 -11.77 2.04 7.96
C ASP A 130 -10.86 3.26 7.76
N ASP A 131 -10.89 3.83 6.55
CA ASP A 131 -10.03 4.94 6.15
C ASP A 131 -10.71 6.32 6.30
N ARG A 132 -11.74 6.44 7.17
CA ARG A 132 -12.54 7.67 7.41
C ARG A 132 -11.74 8.95 7.68
N ILE A 133 -10.49 8.84 8.13
CA ILE A 133 -9.59 9.97 8.40
C ILE A 133 -8.88 10.48 7.11
N LYS A 134 -8.92 9.72 6.01
CA LYS A 134 -8.02 9.86 4.84
C LYS A 134 -8.72 9.97 3.48
N GLN A 135 -9.92 10.56 3.43
CA GLN A 135 -10.64 10.88 2.18
C GLN A 135 -9.78 11.62 1.13
N ILE A 136 -8.71 12.31 1.54
CA ILE A 136 -7.84 13.12 0.66
C ILE A 136 -7.08 12.25 -0.37
N SER A 137 -6.85 10.95 -0.12
CA SER A 137 -6.08 10.08 -1.03
C SER A 137 -6.91 9.14 -1.90
N ALA A 138 -8.25 9.11 -1.76
CA ALA A 138 -9.09 8.10 -2.43
C ALA A 138 -8.90 8.04 -3.96
N TYR A 139 -8.77 9.20 -4.61
CA TYR A 139 -8.46 9.27 -6.05
C TYR A 139 -7.08 8.69 -6.39
N GLN A 140 -6.05 9.03 -5.60
CA GLN A 140 -4.70 8.53 -5.79
C GLN A 140 -4.63 7.02 -5.56
N ASP A 141 -5.30 6.55 -4.51
CA ASP A 141 -5.39 5.13 -4.17
C ASP A 141 -6.12 4.36 -5.29
N HIS A 142 -7.18 4.92 -5.87
CA HIS A 142 -7.85 4.31 -7.03
C HIS A 142 -6.95 4.26 -8.29
N MET A 143 -6.24 5.35 -8.61
CA MET A 143 -5.29 5.36 -9.72
C MET A 143 -4.13 4.38 -9.50
N PHE A 144 -3.65 4.29 -8.26
CA PHE A 144 -2.63 3.33 -7.84
C PHE A 144 -3.13 1.89 -7.98
N ALA A 145 -4.36 1.60 -7.56
CA ALA A 145 -4.98 0.30 -7.72
C ALA A 145 -5.12 -0.09 -9.20
N LYS A 146 -5.58 0.84 -10.05
CA LYS A 146 -5.69 0.62 -11.51
C LYS A 146 -4.34 0.36 -12.17
N LYS A 147 -3.29 1.07 -11.75
CA LYS A 147 -1.92 0.83 -12.23
C LYS A 147 -1.48 -0.59 -11.88
N TRP A 148 -1.64 -0.97 -10.61
CA TRP A 148 -1.20 -2.28 -10.13
C TRP A 148 -2.04 -3.43 -10.69
N LEU A 149 -3.32 -3.22 -10.98
CA LEU A 149 -4.14 -4.20 -11.71
C LEU A 149 -3.47 -4.62 -13.03
N LYS A 150 -3.00 -3.65 -13.82
CA LYS A 150 -2.32 -3.95 -15.11
C LYS A 150 -1.06 -4.77 -14.89
N ILE A 151 -0.23 -4.36 -13.93
CA ILE A 151 1.03 -5.05 -13.60
C ILE A 151 0.78 -6.49 -13.16
N ILE A 152 -0.26 -6.70 -12.33
CA ILE A 152 -0.67 -8.02 -11.88
C ILE A 152 -1.15 -8.86 -13.07
N GLN A 153 -2.02 -8.31 -13.91
CA GLN A 153 -2.56 -8.99 -15.10
C GLN A 153 -1.46 -9.38 -16.08
N ASP A 154 -0.48 -8.52 -16.32
CA ASP A 154 0.68 -8.80 -17.19
C ASP A 154 1.60 -9.89 -16.61
N SER A 155 1.48 -10.18 -15.31
CA SER A 155 2.31 -11.15 -14.58
C SER A 155 1.60 -12.50 -14.31
N ILE A 156 0.30 -12.63 -14.61
CA ILE A 156 -0.49 -13.88 -14.47
C ILE A 156 -0.20 -14.82 -15.65
#